data_AF-A0A7S0GG26-F1
#
_entry.id   AF-A0A7S0GG26-F1
#
_cell.length_a   1.000
_cell.length_b   1.000
_cell.length_c   1.000
_cell.angle_alpha   90.00
_cell.angle_beta   90.00
_cell.angle_gamma   90.00
#
_symmetry.space_group_name_H-M   'P 1'
#
loop_
_entity.id
_entity.type
_entity.pdbx_description
1 polymer ?
#
loop_
_entity_poly.entity_id
_entity_poly.type
_entity_poly.pdbx_seq_one_letter_code
_entity_poly.pdbx_strand_id
1 'polypeptide(L)'
;GYDVQEGIYYHFLQSDCVELLEEKSPDGCYGNNPTSPYGIYAFDSLAGEYVDDIPSLKFNHGTEEQKRLPPFKLAHRIREDEAYVYIGKTPPKSAYFGFTHYTYITHDRNGTSTTVFGSLSDTINPSNIQVE
;
A
#
# COMPACT_ATOMS: atom_id res chain seq x y z
N GLY A 1 -0.52 21.02 -17.28
CA GLY A 1 0.16 19.71 -17.21
C GLY A 1 -0.08 19.14 -15.84
N TYR A 2 0.04 17.82 -15.67
CA TYR A 2 0.00 17.19 -14.35
C TYR A 2 1.33 17.41 -13.64
N ASP A 3 1.29 17.60 -12.32
CA ASP A 3 2.47 17.43 -11.48
C ASP A 3 2.68 15.93 -11.24
N VAL A 4 3.92 15.46 -11.41
CA VAL A 4 4.23 14.03 -11.40
C VAL A 4 5.32 13.78 -10.38
N GLN A 5 4.98 12.99 -9.37
CA GLN A 5 5.93 12.46 -8.40
C GLN A 5 6.14 10.96 -8.65
N GLU A 6 7.40 10.55 -8.74
CA GLU A 6 7.74 9.14 -8.78
C GLU A 6 7.50 8.50 -7.41
N GLY A 7 6.71 7.44 -7.40
CA GLY A 7 6.45 6.63 -6.21
C GLY A 7 7.45 5.48 -6.08
N ILE A 8 7.40 4.83 -4.93
CA ILE A 8 8.19 3.64 -4.61
C ILE A 8 7.27 2.43 -4.60
N TYR A 9 7.76 1.31 -5.14
CA TYR A 9 7.13 0.01 -5.02
C TYR A 9 7.87 -0.86 -4.02
N TYR A 10 7.15 -1.36 -3.02
CA TYR A 10 7.66 -2.23 -1.97
C TYR A 10 7.05 -3.62 -2.04
N HIS A 11 7.89 -4.66 -2.02
CA HIS A 11 7.40 -6.01 -1.76
C HIS A 11 7.17 -6.18 -0.27
N PHE A 12 5.91 -6.33 0.11
CA PHE A 12 5.50 -6.46 1.49
C PHE A 12 5.50 -7.93 1.91
N LEU A 13 6.52 -8.32 2.66
CA LEU A 13 6.82 -9.69 3.06
C LEU A 13 6.35 -10.01 4.48
N GLN A 14 6.24 -11.30 4.79
CA GLN A 14 5.70 -11.74 6.07
C GLN A 14 6.40 -11.16 7.30
N SER A 15 7.70 -10.90 7.19
CA SER A 15 8.50 -10.20 8.20
C SER A 15 8.07 -8.75 8.42
N ASP A 16 7.69 -8.01 7.37
CA ASP A 16 7.24 -6.62 7.46
C ASP A 16 5.93 -6.49 8.23
N CYS A 17 5.05 -7.47 8.06
CA CYS A 17 3.84 -7.59 8.85
C CYS A 17 4.11 -7.72 10.35
N VAL A 18 5.10 -8.54 10.73
CA VAL A 18 5.44 -8.77 12.14
C VAL A 18 5.97 -7.49 12.80
N GLU A 19 6.63 -6.63 12.02
CA GLU A 19 7.12 -5.35 12.52
C GLU A 19 6.04 -4.27 12.65
N LEU A 20 4.98 -4.35 11.83
CA LEU A 20 3.85 -3.40 11.88
C LEU A 20 2.86 -3.68 12.99
N LEU A 21 2.63 -4.95 13.30
CA LEU A 21 1.74 -5.33 14.39
C LEU A 21 2.58 -5.37 15.68
N GLU A 22 2.50 -4.30 16.48
CA GLU A 22 3.12 -4.24 17.82
C GLU A 22 2.80 -5.48 18.67
N GLU A 23 1.63 -6.08 18.41
CA GLU A 23 1.20 -7.35 18.93
C GLU A 23 1.27 -8.40 17.81
N LYS A 24 2.07 -9.47 17.99
CA LYS A 24 2.15 -10.59 17.05
C LYS A 24 0.77 -11.23 16.89
N SER A 25 -0.06 -10.72 15.98
CA SER A 25 -1.35 -11.31 15.66
C SER A 25 -1.07 -12.76 15.26
N PRO A 26 -1.64 -13.75 15.97
CA PRO A 26 -1.41 -15.17 15.68
C PRO A 26 -1.86 -15.54 14.26
N ASP A 27 -2.72 -14.72 13.64
CA ASP A 27 -3.27 -14.92 12.30
C ASP A 27 -2.49 -14.19 11.19
N GLY A 28 -1.53 -13.33 11.53
CA GLY A 28 -0.73 -12.54 10.58
C GLY A 28 -1.54 -11.47 9.80
N CYS A 29 -0.87 -10.69 8.94
CA CYS A 29 -1.47 -9.56 8.20
C CYS A 29 -2.10 -9.97 6.86
N TYR A 30 -1.95 -11.22 6.46
CA TYR A 30 -2.24 -11.67 5.09
C TYR A 30 -3.51 -12.51 4.98
N GLY A 31 -4.23 -12.66 6.08
CA GLY A 31 -5.45 -13.46 6.17
C GLY A 31 -5.29 -14.82 5.50
N ASN A 32 -6.09 -15.06 4.47
CA ASN A 32 -6.17 -16.37 3.80
C ASN A 32 -4.99 -16.71 2.89
N ASN A 33 -4.05 -15.80 2.65
CA ASN A 33 -2.98 -16.03 1.67
C ASN A 33 -1.61 -15.44 2.10
N PRO A 34 -1.03 -15.96 3.19
CA PRO A 34 0.21 -15.46 3.81
C PRO A 34 1.49 -15.68 3.00
N THR A 35 1.47 -16.60 2.05
CA THR A 35 2.66 -16.94 1.26
C THR A 35 2.71 -16.22 -0.10
N SER A 36 1.68 -15.45 -0.46
CA SER A 36 1.69 -14.71 -1.72
C SER A 36 2.53 -13.44 -1.63
N PRO A 37 3.18 -13.02 -2.73
CA PRO A 37 3.89 -11.75 -2.76
C PRO A 37 2.88 -10.60 -2.84
N TYR A 38 2.94 -9.68 -1.88
CA TYR A 38 2.16 -8.45 -1.90
C TYR A 38 3.03 -7.27 -2.31
N GLY A 39 2.41 -6.32 -3.01
CA GLY A 39 3.02 -5.07 -3.39
C GLY A 39 2.33 -3.91 -2.70
N ILE A 40 3.10 -2.96 -2.18
CA ILE A 40 2.62 -1.68 -1.66
C ILE A 40 3.24 -0.56 -2.49
N TYR A 41 2.42 0.42 -2.84
CA TYR A 41 2.87 1.68 -3.42
C TYR A 41 3.00 2.70 -2.31
N ALA A 42 4.12 3.41 -2.27
CA ALA A 42 4.37 4.47 -1.31
C ALA A 42 4.89 5.71 -2.03
N PHE A 43 4.62 6.88 -1.44
CA PHE A 43 5.10 8.15 -1.93
C PHE A 43 5.79 8.88 -0.79
N ASP A 44 6.85 9.63 -1.09
CA ASP A 44 7.27 10.69 -0.15
C ASP A 44 6.06 11.60 0.04
N SER A 45 5.65 11.84 1.29
CA SER A 45 4.45 12.62 1.60
C SER A 45 4.37 13.84 0.69
N LEU A 46 3.28 13.98 -0.08
CA LEU A 46 3.13 15.12 -0.96
C LEU A 46 3.31 16.39 -0.12
N ALA A 47 4.08 17.36 -0.58
CA ALA A 47 4.35 18.55 0.20
C ALA A 47 3.03 19.24 0.59
N GLY A 48 2.69 19.23 1.89
CA GLY A 48 1.43 19.77 2.40
C GLY A 48 0.30 18.74 2.63
N GLU A 49 0.56 17.45 2.42
CA GLU A 49 -0.39 16.39 2.75
C GLU A 49 -0.55 16.26 4.27
N TYR A 50 -1.77 16.46 4.75
CA TYR A 50 -2.12 16.15 6.14
C TYR A 50 -2.27 14.64 6.25
N VAL A 51 -1.16 13.96 6.53
CA VAL A 51 -1.19 12.55 6.88
C VAL A 51 -1.52 12.48 8.37
N ASP A 52 -2.62 11.81 8.72
CA ASP A 52 -2.88 11.44 10.11
C ASP A 52 -1.67 10.66 10.69
N ASP A 53 -1.62 10.48 12.00
CA ASP A 53 -0.54 9.71 12.65
C ASP A 53 -0.65 8.21 12.34
N ILE A 54 -0.29 7.86 11.10
CA ILE A 54 -0.28 6.51 10.55
C ILE A 54 1.14 5.97 10.72
N PRO A 55 1.30 4.68 11.10
CA PRO A 55 2.61 4.05 11.19
C PRO A 55 3.43 4.27 9.91
N SER A 56 4.66 4.74 10.08
CA SER A 56 5.63 4.76 9.00
C SER A 56 6.29 3.39 8.90
N LEU A 57 6.48 2.90 7.68
CA LEU A 57 7.29 1.73 7.40
C LEU A 57 8.69 2.13 6.98
N LYS A 58 9.65 1.26 7.28
CA LYS A 58 10.99 1.31 6.68
C LYS A 58 11.18 0.08 5.80
N PHE A 59 11.91 0.23 4.71
CA PHE A 59 12.35 -0.89 3.89
C PHE A 59 13.31 -1.78 4.69
N ASN A 60 12.82 -2.94 5.12
CA ASN A 60 13.65 -3.98 5.75
C ASN A 60 14.20 -4.98 4.73
N HIS A 61 13.56 -5.03 3.55
CA HIS A 61 13.91 -5.87 2.43
C HIS A 61 13.99 -5.05 1.13
N GLY A 62 14.55 -5.63 0.07
CA GLY A 62 14.78 -4.93 -1.21
C GLY A 62 16.24 -4.56 -1.44
N THR A 63 16.49 -3.62 -2.37
CA THR A 63 17.83 -3.15 -2.72
C THR A 63 18.45 -2.31 -1.60
N GLU A 64 19.78 -2.19 -1.59
CA GLU A 64 20.48 -1.33 -0.62
C GLU A 64 20.13 0.16 -0.77
N GLU A 65 19.64 0.55 -1.95
CA GLU A 65 19.09 1.89 -2.19
C GLU A 65 17.75 2.06 -1.49
N GLN A 66 16.83 1.10 -1.65
CA GLN A 66 15.52 1.12 -0.99
C GLN A 66 15.65 1.16 0.54
N LYS A 67 16.58 0.37 1.12
CA LYS A 67 16.83 0.36 2.57
C LYS A 67 17.35 1.69 3.15
N ARG A 68 17.91 2.56 2.30
CA ARG A 68 18.41 3.90 2.68
C ARG A 68 17.35 4.99 2.58
N LEU A 69 16.22 4.71 1.94
CA LEU A 69 15.11 5.66 1.87
C LEU A 69 14.57 5.94 3.28
N PRO A 70 14.09 7.17 3.52
CA PRO A 70 13.44 7.49 4.78
C PRO A 70 12.19 6.60 4.98
N PRO A 71 11.71 6.45 6.23
CA PRO A 71 10.45 5.79 6.47
C PRO A 71 9.31 6.43 5.68
N PHE A 72 8.49 5.62 5.03
CA PHE A 72 7.37 6.04 4.21
C PHE A 72 6.04 5.79 4.92
N LYS A 73 5.00 6.53 4.55
CA LYS A 73 3.65 6.33 5.08
C LYS A 73 2.92 5.25 4.30
N LEU A 74 2.17 4.41 5.00
CA LEU A 74 1.41 3.30 4.41
C LEU A 74 0.08 3.73 3.78
N ALA A 75 -0.44 4.85 4.23
CA ALA A 75 -1.70 5.39 3.75
C ALA A 75 -1.52 6.88 3.47
N HIS A 76 -2.24 7.30 2.45
CA HIS A 76 -2.15 8.62 1.87
C HIS A 76 -3.57 9.13 1.66
N ARG A 77 -3.73 10.45 1.75
CA ARG A 77 -4.98 11.13 1.48
C ARG A 77 -4.92 11.70 0.07
N ILE A 78 -5.62 11.02 -0.83
CA ILE A 78 -5.80 11.50 -2.20
C ILE A 78 -6.89 12.57 -2.26
N ARG A 79 -6.61 13.69 -2.92
CA ARG A 79 -7.63 14.70 -3.27
C ARG A 79 -8.42 14.28 -4.50
N GLU A 80 -9.55 14.95 -4.73
CA GLU A 80 -10.41 14.71 -5.90
C GLU A 80 -9.72 15.02 -7.25
N ASP A 81 -8.65 15.82 -7.23
CA ASP A 81 -7.83 16.20 -8.39
C ASP A 81 -6.55 15.36 -8.53
N GLU A 82 -6.37 14.33 -7.70
CA GLU A 82 -5.18 13.47 -7.69
C GLU A 82 -5.49 12.05 -8.14
N ALA A 83 -4.48 11.37 -8.68
CA ALA A 83 -4.58 9.99 -9.12
C ALA A 83 -3.28 9.24 -8.87
N TYR A 84 -3.39 7.96 -8.49
CA TYR A 84 -2.27 7.03 -8.54
C TYR A 84 -2.26 6.29 -9.86
N VAL A 85 -1.09 6.28 -10.48
CA VAL A 85 -0.85 5.57 -11.73
C VAL A 85 0.24 4.54 -11.48
N TYR A 86 -0.14 3.26 -11.51
CA TYR A 86 0.81 2.17 -11.49
C TYR A 86 1.20 1.81 -12.93
N ILE A 87 2.48 1.94 -13.25
CA ILE A 87 3.07 1.48 -14.50
C ILE A 87 4.09 0.40 -14.16
N GLY A 88 3.76 -0.85 -14.49
CA GLY A 88 4.62 -1.99 -14.16
C GLY A 88 4.46 -3.14 -15.14
N LYS A 89 5.27 -4.18 -14.92
CA LYS A 89 5.13 -5.42 -15.68
C LYS A 89 3.99 -6.23 -15.11
N THR A 90 3.21 -6.87 -15.99
CA THR A 90 2.26 -7.90 -15.61
C THR A 90 2.96 -8.94 -14.73
N PRO A 91 2.32 -9.41 -13.64
CA PRO A 91 2.90 -10.44 -12.79
C PRO A 91 3.29 -11.70 -13.57
N PRO A 92 4.22 -12.52 -13.05
CA PRO A 92 4.45 -13.87 -13.57
C PRO A 92 3.16 -14.68 -13.64
N LYS A 93 3.18 -15.77 -14.42
CA LYS A 93 2.03 -16.68 -14.54
C LYS A 93 1.50 -17.07 -13.16
N SER A 94 0.26 -16.68 -12.90
CA SER A 94 -0.42 -16.82 -11.62
C SER A 94 -1.87 -17.26 -11.84
N ALA A 95 -2.49 -17.88 -10.84
CA ALA A 95 -3.90 -18.24 -10.91
C ALA A 95 -4.82 -17.02 -10.81
N TYR A 96 -4.37 -15.98 -10.11
CA TYR A 96 -5.03 -14.70 -9.95
C TYR A 96 -3.99 -13.62 -9.65
N PHE A 97 -4.28 -12.40 -10.06
CA PHE A 97 -3.62 -11.20 -9.58
C PHE A 97 -4.67 -10.11 -9.44
N GLY A 98 -4.45 -9.14 -8.56
CA GLY A 98 -5.42 -8.07 -8.38
C GLY A 98 -4.91 -6.97 -7.48
N PHE A 99 -5.69 -5.90 -7.46
CA PHE A 99 -5.48 -4.76 -6.59
C PHE A 99 -6.58 -4.76 -5.53
N THR A 100 -6.17 -4.55 -4.28
CA THR A 100 -7.09 -4.35 -3.16
C THR A 100 -6.74 -3.04 -2.49
N HIS A 101 -7.71 -2.12 -2.48
CA HIS A 101 -7.58 -0.84 -1.81
C HIS A 101 -8.11 -0.95 -0.39
N TYR A 102 -7.36 -0.46 0.58
CA TYR A 102 -7.79 -0.38 1.96
C TYR A 102 -7.98 1.09 2.36
N THR A 103 -9.03 1.35 3.13
CA THR A 103 -9.10 2.56 3.96
C THR A 103 -8.48 2.23 5.30
N TYR A 104 -7.78 3.23 5.86
CA TYR A 104 -7.17 3.14 7.18
C TYR A 104 -7.79 4.16 8.14
N ILE A 105 -8.13 5.35 7.64
CA ILE A 105 -8.76 6.43 8.40
C ILE A 105 -9.86 7.08 7.57
N THR A 106 -10.95 7.41 8.24
CA THR A 106 -12.03 8.23 7.69
C THR A 106 -12.22 9.48 8.53
N HIS A 107 -12.63 10.58 7.90
CA HIS A 107 -12.98 11.82 8.62
C HIS A 107 -14.47 12.09 8.49
N ASP A 108 -15.11 12.47 9.59
CA ASP A 108 -16.47 12.98 9.54
C ASP A 108 -16.52 14.44 9.04
N ARG A 109 -17.73 14.99 8.90
CA ARG A 109 -17.93 16.40 8.46
C ARG A 109 -17.37 17.42 9.45
N ASN A 110 -17.11 17.02 10.69
CA ASN A 110 -16.55 17.87 11.74
C ASN A 110 -15.02 17.76 11.83
N GLY A 111 -14.39 16.95 10.97
CA GLY A 111 -12.95 16.72 10.96
C GLY A 111 -12.46 15.68 11.99
N THR A 112 -13.36 14.93 12.61
CA THR A 112 -12.99 13.87 13.56
C THR A 112 -12.45 12.67 12.78
N SER A 113 -11.17 12.34 12.98
CA SER A 113 -10.54 11.14 12.42
C SER A 113 -10.97 9.90 13.18
N THR A 114 -11.34 8.85 12.46
CA THR A 114 -11.62 7.51 13.01
C THR A 114 -10.78 6.49 12.27
N THR A 115 -10.01 5.67 12.99
CA THR A 115 -9.30 4.53 12.41
C THR A 115 -10.31 3.48 11.98
N VAL A 116 -10.33 3.20 10.68
CA VAL A 116 -11.17 2.18 10.05
C VAL A 116 -10.25 1.40 9.12
N PHE A 117 -9.82 0.21 9.53
CA PHE A 117 -9.14 -0.69 8.62
C PHE A 117 -10.17 -1.54 7.88
N GLY A 118 -10.36 -1.27 6.59
CA GLY A 118 -11.36 -1.96 5.79
C GLY A 118 -11.08 -1.91 4.30
N SER A 119 -11.55 -2.91 3.56
CA SER A 119 -11.44 -2.89 2.09
C SER A 119 -12.41 -1.85 1.51
N LEU A 120 -11.93 -1.02 0.57
CA LEU A 120 -12.72 -0.01 -0.14
C LEU A 120 -13.44 -0.56 -1.37
N SER A 121 -13.11 -1.79 -1.78
CA SER A 121 -13.66 -2.41 -2.99
C SER A 121 -13.55 -3.93 -2.92
N ASP A 122 -14.33 -4.62 -3.74
CA ASP A 122 -14.02 -5.99 -4.11
C ASP A 122 -12.64 -6.01 -4.77
N THR A 123 -11.82 -7.03 -4.50
CA THR A 123 -10.54 -7.19 -5.17
C THR A 123 -10.78 -7.19 -6.68
N ILE A 124 -10.21 -6.22 -7.38
CA ILE A 124 -10.30 -6.16 -8.84
C ILE A 124 -9.37 -7.25 -9.36
N ASN A 125 -9.95 -8.38 -9.77
CA ASN A 125 -9.26 -9.47 -10.44
C ASN A 125 -9.51 -9.34 -11.95
N PRO A 126 -8.59 -8.73 -12.71
CA PRO A 126 -8.60 -8.84 -14.17
C PRO A 126 -8.26 -10.28 -14.56
N SER A 127 -9.27 -11.16 -14.57
CA SER A 127 -9.12 -12.52 -15.06
C SER A 127 -8.66 -12.48 -16.53
N ASN A 128 -7.48 -13.04 -16.82
CA ASN A 128 -6.80 -13.10 -18.12
C ASN A 128 -6.29 -11.76 -18.67
N ILE A 129 -5.09 -11.35 -18.26
CA ILE A 129 -4.17 -10.67 -19.19
C ILE A 129 -3.45 -11.77 -19.98
N GLN A 130 -3.95 -12.08 -21.18
CA GLN A 130 -3.20 -12.87 -22.16
C GLN A 130 -2.07 -11.98 -22.67
N VAL A 131 -0.82 -12.28 -22.31
CA VAL A 131 0.34 -11.63 -22.92
C VAL A 131 0.60 -12.40 -24.22
N GLU A 132 0.38 -11.74 -25.36
CA GLU A 132 0.87 -12.22 -26.67
C GLU A 132 2.40 -12.25 -26.71
#